data_AF-A0A7K0F6W3-F1
#
_entry.id   AF-A0A7K0F6W3-F1
#
_cell.length_a   1.000
_cell.length_b   1.000
_cell.length_c   1.000
_cell.angle_alpha   90.00
_cell.angle_beta   90.00
_cell.angle_gamma   90.00
#
_symmetry.space_group_name_H-M   'P 1'
#
loop_
_entity.id
_entity.type
_entity.pdbx_description
1 polymer ?
#
loop_
_entity_poly.entity_id
_entity_poly.type
_entity_poly.pdbx_seq_one_letter_code
_entity_poly.pdbx_strand_id
1 'polypeptide(L)'
;MLDYRVRNRIEWFCKNKINDFSPTISPAPKSKTKNEIESIEEAVNYYLGKGVNEFVVQKKYMGSYCTIYLKRNIEKTYFVSRNGFKMDHIDVDKAINSLKDLHAKMVTAFPDFDTILIASELLPWKVLGAGLIEKEFTGYYDALKTHNAYLQSSGLLEKLENVKESEAFTTYISDKKQLTRKEFGSKHKSHIVRQYEALAAVKIPDVAKQEESLQVFKNQIDTFGDEAELHFKPFTILKVVNSSGNEILPNSNLTYELVNDDVFLHLEITDLNKEEKLGEIYSFFEKLTFDNEEGIMIKPVKNYIKNLPPCFKVRNNNYLTMIYGVNFHQDFDHYLEKRNVRKKLEQSINGWEINQKMLQVPYKDLEEENYLIRLLLLKRINNEEIEKTLDPRL
;
A
#
# COMPACT_ATOMS: atom_id res chain seq x y z
N MET A 1 4.33 26.59 21.61
CA MET A 1 5.49 26.86 20.74
C MET A 1 5.67 25.65 19.84
N LEU A 2 5.81 25.82 18.52
CA LEU A 2 6.01 24.70 17.58
C LEU A 2 7.37 24.05 17.83
N ASP A 3 7.45 22.73 17.71
CA ASP A 3 8.72 21.98 17.75
C ASP A 3 9.68 22.48 16.65
N TYR A 4 10.96 22.60 16.98
CA TYR A 4 11.99 23.13 16.07
C TYR A 4 12.09 22.33 14.76
N ARG A 5 11.96 21.00 14.81
CA ARG A 5 12.03 20.15 13.61
C ARG A 5 10.83 20.39 12.69
N VAL A 6 9.64 20.56 13.27
CA VAL A 6 8.42 20.89 12.51
C VAL A 6 8.57 22.26 11.83
N ARG A 7 9.08 23.27 12.54
CA ARG A 7 9.33 24.59 11.97
C ARG A 7 10.30 24.54 10.79
N ASN A 8 11.44 23.85 10.96
CA ASN A 8 12.42 23.70 9.90
C ASN A 8 11.86 22.94 8.69
N ARG A 9 11.06 21.90 8.91
CA ARG A 9 10.39 21.15 7.83
C ARG A 9 9.48 22.07 7.02
N ILE A 10 8.74 22.96 7.70
CA ILE A 10 7.86 23.93 7.05
C ILE A 10 8.65 24.94 6.23
N GLU A 11 9.67 25.56 6.82
CA GLU A 11 10.54 26.52 6.13
C GLU A 11 11.19 25.89 4.89
N TRP A 12 11.72 24.66 5.04
CA TRP A 12 12.32 23.91 3.94
C TRP A 12 11.32 23.61 2.82
N PHE A 13 10.08 23.21 3.14
CA PHE A 13 9.04 22.91 2.15
C PHE A 13 8.66 24.16 1.34
N CYS A 14 8.45 25.30 2.01
CA CYS A 14 8.16 26.58 1.37
C CYS A 14 9.30 27.03 0.46
N LYS A 15 10.54 27.02 0.96
CA LYS A 15 11.74 27.39 0.19
C LYS A 15 11.91 26.55 -1.09
N ASN A 16 11.47 25.30 -1.06
CA ASN A 16 11.56 24.38 -2.19
C ASN A 16 10.38 24.45 -3.17
N LYS A 17 9.45 25.40 -2.99
CA LYS A 17 8.27 25.61 -3.84
C LYS A 17 7.45 24.34 -4.04
N ILE A 18 7.22 23.61 -2.94
CA ILE A 18 6.41 22.40 -2.96
C ILE A 18 4.94 22.78 -2.75
N ASN A 19 4.07 22.20 -3.57
CA ASN A 19 2.63 22.45 -3.62
C ASN A 19 1.80 21.15 -3.49
N ASP A 20 2.46 20.04 -3.19
CA ASP A 20 1.84 18.72 -3.08
C ASP A 20 2.36 17.97 -1.85
N PHE A 21 1.46 17.25 -1.21
CA PHE A 21 1.75 16.30 -0.15
C PHE A 21 0.71 15.17 -0.22
N SER A 22 1.12 14.01 -0.71
CA SER A 22 0.26 12.86 -0.96
C SER A 22 -0.55 12.43 0.27
N PRO A 23 -1.84 12.07 0.13
CA PRO A 23 -2.61 11.47 1.22
C PRO A 23 -2.18 10.01 1.46
N THR A 24 -2.45 9.48 2.65
CA THR A 24 -2.50 8.01 2.76
C THR A 24 -3.66 7.48 1.93
N ILE A 25 -3.48 6.34 1.26
CA ILE A 25 -4.59 5.65 0.60
C ILE A 25 -5.14 4.58 1.53
N SER A 26 -6.46 4.56 1.70
CA SER A 26 -7.13 3.47 2.41
C SER A 26 -7.30 2.29 1.47
N PRO A 27 -7.14 1.06 1.95
CA PRO A 27 -7.70 -0.08 1.27
C PRO A 27 -9.22 -0.01 1.18
N ALA A 28 -9.75 -0.76 0.23
CA ALA A 28 -11.17 -1.03 0.13
C ALA A 28 -11.72 -1.64 1.44
N PRO A 29 -13.00 -1.37 1.79
CA PRO A 29 -13.67 -2.11 2.85
C PRO A 29 -13.66 -3.62 2.56
N LYS A 30 -13.73 -4.42 3.62
CA LYS A 30 -13.75 -5.89 3.52
C LYS A 30 -15.16 -6.39 3.24
N SER A 31 -15.27 -7.52 2.56
CA SER A 31 -16.52 -8.28 2.42
C SER A 31 -16.39 -9.64 3.08
N LYS A 32 -17.16 -9.86 4.15
CA LYS A 32 -17.20 -11.17 4.82
C LYS A 32 -17.93 -12.22 3.98
N THR A 33 -18.97 -11.81 3.26
CA THR A 33 -19.79 -12.70 2.44
C THR A 33 -19.02 -13.22 1.23
N LYS A 34 -18.16 -12.39 0.64
CA LYS A 34 -17.27 -12.77 -0.48
C LYS A 34 -15.91 -13.30 -0.06
N ASN A 35 -15.63 -13.35 1.24
CA ASN A 35 -14.31 -13.73 1.77
C ASN A 35 -13.17 -12.86 1.21
N GLU A 36 -13.42 -11.54 1.07
CA GLU A 36 -12.47 -10.57 0.52
C GLU A 36 -11.99 -9.62 1.62
N ILE A 37 -10.70 -9.64 1.90
CA ILE A 37 -10.10 -8.74 2.89
C ILE A 37 -10.08 -7.29 2.37
N GLU A 38 -9.95 -7.11 1.06
CA GLU A 38 -10.07 -5.87 0.28
C GLU A 38 -11.06 -6.11 -0.85
N SER A 39 -12.27 -5.57 -0.75
CA SER A 39 -13.35 -5.92 -1.67
C SER A 39 -13.57 -4.87 -2.75
N ILE A 40 -13.52 -5.31 -4.01
CA ILE A 40 -13.81 -4.49 -5.20
C ILE A 40 -15.24 -3.96 -5.12
N GLU A 41 -16.20 -4.85 -4.86
CA GLU A 41 -17.60 -4.48 -4.78
C GLU A 41 -17.86 -3.48 -3.64
N GLU A 42 -17.28 -3.67 -2.45
CA GLU A 42 -17.49 -2.73 -1.34
C GLU A 42 -16.86 -1.35 -1.62
N ALA A 43 -15.75 -1.29 -2.35
CA ALA A 43 -15.16 -0.02 -2.79
C ALA A 43 -16.10 0.73 -3.76
N VAL A 44 -16.67 0.03 -4.75
CA VAL A 44 -17.64 0.61 -5.69
C VAL A 44 -18.92 1.03 -4.96
N ASN A 45 -19.46 0.16 -4.10
CA ASN A 45 -20.66 0.45 -3.30
C ASN A 45 -20.48 1.66 -2.40
N TYR A 46 -19.29 1.84 -1.81
CA TYR A 46 -18.98 3.01 -1.00
C TYR A 46 -19.19 4.32 -1.79
N TYR A 47 -18.70 4.38 -3.03
CA TYR A 47 -18.82 5.56 -3.88
C TYR A 47 -20.23 5.74 -4.45
N LEU A 48 -20.87 4.66 -4.91
CA LEU A 48 -22.27 4.68 -5.37
C LEU A 48 -23.21 5.21 -4.28
N GLY A 49 -23.03 4.75 -3.04
CA GLY A 49 -23.77 5.24 -1.87
C GLY A 49 -23.52 6.72 -1.52
N LYS A 50 -22.60 7.40 -2.23
CA LYS A 50 -22.31 8.83 -2.15
C LYS A 50 -22.64 9.58 -3.44
N GLY A 51 -23.35 8.94 -4.38
CA GLY A 51 -23.78 9.54 -5.64
C GLY A 51 -22.68 9.63 -6.70
N VAL A 52 -21.61 8.84 -6.57
CA VAL A 52 -20.54 8.75 -7.57
C VAL A 52 -20.72 7.46 -8.36
N ASN A 53 -20.99 7.59 -9.66
CA ASN A 53 -21.27 6.48 -10.56
C ASN A 53 -20.22 6.27 -11.66
N GLU A 54 -19.27 7.20 -11.81
CA GLU A 54 -18.26 7.14 -12.87
C GLU A 54 -16.85 6.94 -12.30
N PHE A 55 -16.16 5.91 -12.78
CA PHE A 55 -14.95 5.37 -12.18
C PHE A 55 -13.80 5.23 -13.18
N VAL A 56 -12.59 5.35 -12.65
CA VAL A 56 -11.34 5.01 -13.28
C VAL A 56 -10.69 3.90 -12.45
N VAL A 57 -10.41 2.75 -13.05
CA VAL A 57 -9.68 1.64 -12.40
C VAL A 57 -8.32 1.48 -13.05
N GLN A 58 -7.27 1.74 -12.28
CA GLN A 58 -5.88 1.69 -12.73
C GLN A 58 -5.13 0.56 -12.06
N LYS A 59 -4.11 0.03 -12.74
CA LYS A 59 -3.10 -0.82 -12.12
C LYS A 59 -2.48 -0.10 -10.93
N LYS A 60 -2.26 -0.82 -9.82
CA LYS A 60 -1.45 -0.35 -8.71
C LYS A 60 0.00 -0.77 -8.97
N TYR A 61 0.85 0.20 -9.30
CA TYR A 61 2.27 -0.02 -9.48
C TYR A 61 2.97 -0.21 -8.13
N MET A 62 3.90 -1.16 -8.08
CA MET A 62 4.73 -1.40 -6.91
C MET A 62 6.03 -0.60 -7.00
N GLY A 63 6.01 0.62 -6.46
CA GLY A 63 7.16 1.52 -6.48
C GLY A 63 7.16 2.48 -5.30
N SER A 64 7.57 3.71 -5.56
CA SER A 64 7.48 4.81 -4.60
C SER A 64 6.73 6.00 -5.19
N TYR A 65 5.67 6.45 -4.52
CA TYR A 65 4.98 7.67 -4.91
C TYR A 65 5.95 8.84 -5.05
N CYS A 66 5.87 9.51 -6.20
CA CYS A 66 6.63 10.68 -6.55
C CYS A 66 5.75 11.67 -7.32
N THR A 67 5.75 12.92 -6.89
CA THR A 67 5.19 14.03 -7.66
C THR A 67 6.29 14.64 -8.51
N ILE A 68 6.11 14.58 -9.82
CA ILE A 68 7.00 15.17 -10.81
C ILE A 68 6.59 16.64 -10.97
N TYR A 69 7.50 17.57 -10.72
CA TYR A 69 7.35 18.98 -11.05
C TYR A 69 7.99 19.21 -12.42
N LEU A 70 7.30 18.77 -13.47
CA LEU A 70 7.78 18.79 -14.84
C LEU A 70 7.89 20.24 -15.30
N LYS A 71 9.12 20.69 -15.57
CA LYS A 71 9.39 22.06 -16.01
C LYS A 71 9.43 22.17 -17.52
N ARG A 72 9.09 23.35 -18.04
CA ARG A 72 9.19 23.64 -19.47
C ARG A 72 10.61 23.42 -19.98
N ASN A 73 11.59 23.93 -19.24
CA ASN A 73 12.97 23.49 -19.37
C ASN A 73 13.14 22.20 -18.55
N ILE A 74 13.24 21.06 -19.25
CA ILE A 74 13.25 19.73 -18.64
C ILE A 74 14.36 19.58 -17.59
N GLU A 75 15.52 20.22 -17.78
CA GLU A 75 16.67 20.19 -16.87
C GLU A 75 16.39 20.83 -15.49
N LYS A 76 15.31 21.62 -15.38
CA LYS A 76 14.87 22.22 -14.12
C LYS A 76 13.83 21.37 -13.38
N THR A 77 13.44 20.24 -13.95
CA THR A 77 12.47 19.32 -13.35
C THR A 77 12.99 18.80 -12.03
N TYR A 78 12.10 18.67 -11.05
CA TYR A 78 12.44 18.09 -9.75
C TYR A 78 11.32 17.17 -9.26
N PHE A 79 11.66 16.35 -8.28
CA PHE A 79 10.86 15.24 -7.81
C PHE A 79 10.55 15.39 -6.32
N VAL A 80 9.32 15.13 -5.91
CA VAL A 80 8.88 15.25 -4.51
C VAL A 80 8.26 13.93 -4.06
N SER A 81 8.79 13.38 -2.97
CA SER A 81 8.31 12.16 -2.34
C SER A 81 6.92 12.33 -1.71
N ARG A 82 6.29 11.20 -1.36
CA ARG A 82 4.99 11.15 -0.66
C ARG A 82 4.83 12.07 0.56
N ASN A 83 5.93 12.39 1.25
CA ASN A 83 5.91 13.16 2.50
C ASN A 83 6.35 14.62 2.33
N GLY A 84 6.43 15.11 1.08
CA GLY A 84 6.74 16.50 0.79
C GLY A 84 8.24 16.84 0.84
N PHE A 85 9.11 15.87 0.58
CA PHE A 85 10.56 16.10 0.47
C PHE A 85 11.05 15.93 -0.96
N LYS A 86 11.98 16.79 -1.39
CA LYS A 86 12.66 16.65 -2.68
C LYS A 86 13.51 15.40 -2.66
N MET A 87 13.58 14.75 -3.81
CA MET A 87 14.28 13.48 -3.99
C MET A 87 15.63 13.73 -4.65
N ASP A 88 16.56 14.33 -3.90
CA ASP A 88 17.91 14.64 -4.41
C ASP A 88 18.90 13.47 -4.22
N HIS A 89 18.44 12.34 -3.66
CA HIS A 89 19.23 11.14 -3.37
C HIS A 89 19.09 10.05 -4.44
N ILE A 90 18.31 10.29 -5.49
CA ILE A 90 18.23 9.42 -6.68
C ILE A 90 19.20 9.93 -7.75
N ASP A 91 19.42 9.12 -8.79
CA ASP A 91 20.08 9.58 -10.01
C ASP A 91 19.15 10.53 -10.79
N VAL A 92 19.24 11.83 -10.49
CA VAL A 92 18.36 12.87 -11.04
C VAL A 92 18.51 12.99 -12.54
N ASP A 93 19.72 12.81 -13.07
CA ASP A 93 19.98 12.90 -14.52
C ASP A 93 19.27 11.76 -15.25
N LYS A 94 19.37 10.51 -14.74
CA LYS A 94 18.59 9.38 -15.29
C LYS A 94 17.09 9.61 -15.14
N ALA A 95 16.64 10.14 -14.01
CA ALA A 95 15.23 10.45 -13.78
C ALA A 95 14.70 11.47 -14.80
N ILE A 96 15.42 12.57 -15.04
CA ILE A 96 15.08 13.57 -16.06
C ILE A 96 15.10 12.95 -17.46
N ASN A 97 16.12 12.15 -17.78
CA ASN A 97 16.22 11.48 -19.07
C ASN A 97 15.04 10.54 -19.35
N SER A 98 14.53 9.84 -18.33
CA SER A 98 13.35 8.96 -18.45
C SER A 98 12.05 9.71 -18.77
N LEU A 99 12.02 11.03 -18.62
CA LEU A 99 10.83 11.86 -18.85
C LEU A 99 10.76 12.49 -20.23
N LYS A 100 11.73 12.27 -21.13
CA LYS A 100 11.80 12.96 -22.44
C LYS A 100 10.54 12.80 -23.28
N ASP A 101 10.01 11.58 -23.36
CA ASP A 101 8.81 11.30 -24.14
C ASP A 101 7.56 11.92 -23.52
N LEU A 102 7.42 11.83 -22.19
CA LEU A 102 6.35 12.51 -21.45
C LEU A 102 6.43 14.03 -21.64
N HIS A 103 7.64 14.60 -21.56
CA HIS A 103 7.87 16.03 -21.75
C HIS A 103 7.44 16.48 -23.14
N ALA A 104 7.83 15.75 -24.19
CA ALA A 104 7.41 16.03 -25.56
C ALA A 104 5.88 15.99 -25.73
N LYS A 105 5.21 14.98 -25.14
CA LYS A 105 3.73 14.90 -25.10
C LYS A 105 3.13 16.13 -24.39
N MET A 106 3.68 16.53 -23.25
CA MET A 106 3.19 17.67 -22.46
C MET A 106 3.44 19.02 -23.14
N VAL A 107 4.55 19.19 -23.87
CA VAL A 107 4.82 20.39 -24.67
C VAL A 107 3.76 20.56 -25.76
N THR A 108 3.29 19.47 -26.34
CA THR A 108 2.23 19.47 -27.35
C THR A 108 0.86 19.73 -26.72
N ALA A 109 0.53 19.04 -25.64
CA ALA A 109 -0.78 19.15 -24.97
C ALA A 109 -0.97 20.49 -24.24
N PHE A 110 0.10 21.09 -23.73
CA PHE A 110 0.06 22.35 -22.98
C PHE A 110 1.15 23.33 -23.49
N PRO A 111 1.00 23.94 -24.68
CA PRO A 111 2.07 24.72 -25.32
C PRO A 111 2.69 25.84 -24.47
N ASP A 112 1.92 26.41 -23.54
CA ASP A 112 2.34 27.54 -22.70
C ASP A 112 2.64 27.17 -21.24
N PHE A 113 2.75 25.88 -20.91
CA PHE A 113 3.07 25.47 -19.54
C PHE A 113 4.47 25.95 -19.12
N ASP A 114 4.60 26.45 -17.89
CA ASP A 114 5.88 26.62 -17.20
C ASP A 114 6.19 25.40 -16.32
N THR A 115 5.17 24.94 -15.58
CA THR A 115 5.29 23.79 -14.67
C THR A 115 4.02 22.94 -14.69
N ILE A 116 4.17 21.62 -14.75
CA ILE A 116 3.07 20.66 -14.54
C ILE A 116 3.41 19.78 -13.33
N LEU A 117 2.47 19.67 -12.39
CA LEU A 117 2.56 18.73 -11.27
C LEU A 117 1.86 17.45 -11.66
N ILE A 118 2.62 16.36 -11.75
CA ILE A 118 2.12 15.05 -12.17
C ILE A 118 2.39 14.04 -11.05
N ALA A 119 1.33 13.47 -10.49
CA ALA A 119 1.44 12.36 -9.56
C ALA A 119 1.86 11.10 -10.33
N SER A 120 2.87 10.40 -9.81
CA SER A 120 3.50 9.26 -10.45
C SER A 120 3.95 8.22 -9.43
N GLU A 121 4.14 6.99 -9.90
CA GLU A 121 4.99 6.02 -9.20
C GLU A 121 6.41 6.08 -9.79
N LEU A 122 7.43 6.10 -8.93
CA LEU A 122 8.83 5.89 -9.28
C LEU A 122 9.13 4.39 -9.17
N LEU A 123 9.68 3.81 -10.23
CA LEU A 123 10.02 2.39 -10.33
C LEU A 123 11.50 2.20 -10.69
N PRO A 124 12.06 1.02 -10.38
CA PRO A 124 11.50 -0.05 -9.54
C PRO A 124 11.46 0.32 -8.05
N TRP A 125 10.72 -0.45 -7.23
CA TRP A 125 10.65 -0.24 -5.78
C TRP A 125 12.05 -0.19 -5.12
N LYS A 126 12.99 -0.98 -5.64
CA LYS A 126 14.39 -1.04 -5.17
C LYS A 126 15.09 0.31 -5.13
N VAL A 127 14.74 1.27 -6.01
CA VAL A 127 15.37 2.61 -6.07
C VAL A 127 15.38 3.31 -4.70
N LEU A 128 14.28 3.25 -3.96
CA LEU A 128 14.18 3.79 -2.59
C LEU A 128 14.06 2.71 -1.52
N GLY A 129 13.65 1.50 -1.92
CA GLY A 129 13.27 0.40 -1.04
C GLY A 129 14.37 -0.62 -0.77
N ALA A 130 15.54 -0.57 -1.45
CA ALA A 130 16.55 -1.63 -1.39
C ALA A 130 16.90 -2.09 0.04
N GLY A 131 17.17 -1.14 0.95
CA GLY A 131 17.53 -1.46 2.33
C GLY A 131 16.38 -2.07 3.14
N LEU A 132 15.13 -1.74 2.81
CA LEU A 132 13.94 -2.32 3.45
C LEU A 132 13.69 -3.74 2.92
N ILE A 133 13.79 -3.94 1.60
CA ILE A 133 13.67 -5.25 0.94
C ILE A 133 14.64 -6.24 1.59
N GLU A 134 15.92 -5.86 1.66
CA GLU A 134 16.94 -6.75 2.19
C GLU A 134 16.73 -7.10 3.66
N LYS A 135 16.46 -6.09 4.49
CA LYS A 135 16.40 -6.27 5.95
C LYS A 135 15.12 -6.97 6.41
N GLU A 136 13.98 -6.58 5.86
CA GLU A 136 12.67 -7.02 6.39
C GLU A 136 12.06 -8.16 5.58
N PHE A 137 12.30 -8.21 4.26
CA PHE A 137 11.66 -9.19 3.39
C PHE A 137 12.58 -10.38 3.09
N THR A 138 13.80 -10.14 2.61
CA THR A 138 14.80 -11.21 2.39
C THR A 138 15.14 -11.91 3.70
N GLY A 139 15.41 -11.14 4.76
CA GLY A 139 15.70 -11.70 6.09
C GLY A 139 14.58 -12.57 6.66
N TYR A 140 13.30 -12.17 6.48
CA TYR A 140 12.15 -12.97 6.89
C TYR A 140 12.04 -14.27 6.09
N TYR A 141 12.24 -14.20 4.77
CA TYR A 141 12.24 -15.37 3.89
C TYR A 141 13.32 -16.38 4.31
N ASP A 142 14.56 -15.94 4.49
CA ASP A 142 15.69 -16.81 4.82
C ASP A 142 15.53 -17.49 6.18
N ALA A 143 14.99 -16.76 7.17
CA ALA A 143 14.70 -17.30 8.49
C ALA A 143 13.68 -18.45 8.41
N LEU A 144 12.56 -18.25 7.69
CA LEU A 144 11.53 -19.27 7.54
C LEU A 144 11.99 -20.44 6.68
N LYS A 145 12.71 -20.19 5.58
CA LYS A 145 13.30 -21.23 4.75
C LYS A 145 14.20 -22.15 5.58
N THR A 146 15.09 -21.57 6.39
CA THR A 146 15.99 -22.32 7.27
C THR A 146 15.20 -23.11 8.32
N HIS A 147 14.16 -22.51 8.90
CA HIS A 147 13.30 -23.18 9.88
C HIS A 147 12.57 -24.39 9.27
N ASN A 148 11.94 -24.21 8.10
CA ASN A 148 11.22 -25.28 7.39
C ASN A 148 12.16 -26.43 7.03
N ALA A 149 13.34 -26.12 6.48
CA ALA A 149 14.34 -27.13 6.13
C ALA A 149 14.79 -27.94 7.35
N TYR A 150 14.94 -27.30 8.52
CA TYR A 150 15.25 -28.00 9.77
C TYR A 150 14.09 -28.90 10.23
N LEU A 151 12.85 -28.40 10.21
CA LEU A 151 11.68 -29.18 10.62
C LEU A 151 11.51 -30.44 9.76
N GLN A 152 11.77 -30.33 8.46
CA GLN A 152 11.69 -31.45 7.52
C GLN A 152 12.82 -32.48 7.72
N SER A 153 14.06 -32.02 7.97
CA SER A 153 15.23 -32.90 8.00
C SER A 153 15.59 -33.47 9.38
N SER A 154 15.14 -32.84 10.47
CA SER A 154 15.59 -33.18 11.84
C SER A 154 14.92 -34.41 12.47
N GLY A 155 13.81 -34.90 11.89
CA GLY A 155 12.96 -35.93 12.52
C GLY A 155 12.24 -35.44 13.79
N LEU A 156 12.27 -34.13 14.08
CA LEU A 156 11.60 -33.56 15.25
C LEU A 156 10.09 -33.77 15.18
N LEU A 157 9.47 -33.50 14.02
CA LEU A 157 8.02 -33.60 13.85
C LEU A 157 7.53 -35.03 14.07
N GLU A 158 8.20 -36.02 13.47
CA GLU A 158 7.90 -37.44 13.67
C GLU A 158 7.97 -37.83 15.15
N LYS A 159 9.02 -37.41 15.87
CA LYS A 159 9.16 -37.69 17.31
C LYS A 159 8.06 -37.04 18.13
N LEU A 160 7.67 -35.80 17.81
CA LEU A 160 6.58 -35.11 18.52
C LEU A 160 5.25 -35.83 18.31
N GLU A 161 4.93 -36.24 17.08
CA GLU A 161 3.71 -36.98 16.79
C GLU A 161 3.71 -38.37 17.45
N ASN A 162 4.80 -39.13 17.36
CA ASN A 162 4.93 -40.42 18.02
C ASN A 162 4.68 -40.33 19.54
N VAL A 163 5.14 -39.27 20.20
CA VAL A 163 4.85 -39.06 21.64
C VAL A 163 3.39 -38.66 21.86
N LYS A 164 2.81 -37.82 21.00
CA LYS A 164 1.39 -37.44 21.09
C LYS A 164 0.43 -38.62 20.90
N GLU A 165 0.82 -39.59 20.08
CA GLU A 165 0.06 -40.83 19.85
C GLU A 165 0.26 -41.88 20.96
N SER A 166 1.27 -41.71 21.81
CA SER A 166 1.57 -42.67 22.87
C SER A 166 0.45 -42.78 23.92
N GLU A 167 0.27 -43.98 24.46
CA GLU A 167 -0.69 -44.25 25.54
C GLU A 167 -0.44 -43.37 26.78
N ALA A 168 0.84 -43.10 27.09
CA ALA A 168 1.22 -42.28 28.23
C ALA A 168 0.75 -40.83 28.08
N PHE A 169 0.87 -40.24 26.89
CA PHE A 169 0.43 -38.86 26.64
C PHE A 169 -1.09 -38.76 26.56
N THR A 170 -1.74 -39.68 25.83
CA THR A 170 -3.21 -39.70 25.70
C THR A 170 -3.90 -39.91 27.06
N THR A 171 -3.35 -40.77 27.91
CA THR A 171 -3.79 -40.94 29.30
C THR A 171 -3.64 -39.66 30.10
N TYR A 172 -2.49 -38.97 29.99
CA TYR A 172 -2.27 -37.68 30.67
C TYR A 172 -3.32 -36.64 30.27
N ILE A 173 -3.61 -36.50 28.97
CA ILE A 173 -4.62 -35.56 28.47
C ILE A 173 -6.02 -35.91 28.96
N SER A 174 -6.36 -37.20 29.03
CA SER A 174 -7.63 -37.66 29.61
C SER A 174 -7.72 -37.33 31.10
N ASP A 175 -6.69 -37.69 31.86
CA ASP A 175 -6.58 -37.42 33.30
C ASP A 175 -6.72 -35.94 33.61
N LYS A 176 -6.12 -35.06 32.80
CA LYS A 176 -6.21 -33.61 32.97
C LYS A 176 -7.65 -33.09 32.84
N LYS A 177 -8.49 -33.75 32.03
CA LYS A 177 -9.90 -33.39 31.85
C LYS A 177 -10.80 -34.00 32.94
N GLN A 178 -10.42 -35.15 33.49
CA GLN A 178 -11.31 -35.98 34.32
C GLN A 178 -10.98 -35.94 35.82
N LEU A 179 -9.71 -35.84 36.19
CA LEU A 179 -9.27 -35.90 37.59
C LEU A 179 -9.37 -34.54 38.27
N THR A 180 -9.62 -34.55 39.59
CA THR A 180 -9.48 -33.36 40.40
C THR A 180 -8.01 -32.93 40.50
N ARG A 181 -7.75 -31.66 40.80
CA ARG A 181 -6.38 -31.12 40.93
C ARG A 181 -5.51 -31.90 41.91
N LYS A 182 -6.10 -32.42 42.99
CA LYS A 182 -5.41 -33.21 44.02
C LYS A 182 -5.03 -34.60 43.50
N GLU A 183 -5.95 -35.28 42.82
CA GLU A 183 -5.73 -36.60 42.22
C GLU A 183 -4.71 -36.51 41.08
N PHE A 184 -4.85 -35.51 40.22
CA PHE A 184 -3.93 -35.23 39.12
C PHE A 184 -2.50 -34.99 39.63
N GLY A 185 -2.34 -34.13 40.64
CA GLY A 185 -1.03 -33.83 41.24
C GLY A 185 -0.41 -35.00 42.01
N SER A 186 -1.22 -35.96 42.45
CA SER A 186 -0.73 -37.19 43.10
C SER A 186 -0.31 -38.25 42.07
N LYS A 187 -1.00 -38.30 40.92
CA LYS A 187 -0.76 -39.27 39.85
C LYS A 187 0.40 -38.88 38.94
N HIS A 188 0.53 -37.60 38.58
CA HIS A 188 1.52 -37.11 37.62
C HIS A 188 2.64 -36.32 38.29
N LYS A 189 3.89 -36.78 38.11
CA LYS A 189 5.08 -36.09 38.64
C LYS A 189 5.30 -34.75 37.91
N SER A 190 5.88 -33.78 38.60
CA SER A 190 6.08 -32.41 38.10
C SER A 190 6.81 -32.33 36.75
N HIS A 191 7.80 -33.19 36.49
CA HIS A 191 8.51 -33.22 35.21
C HIS A 191 7.67 -33.77 34.05
N ILE A 192 6.74 -34.70 34.32
CA ILE A 192 5.79 -35.22 33.34
C ILE A 192 4.79 -34.13 32.97
N VAL A 193 4.24 -33.45 33.98
CA VAL A 193 3.36 -32.29 33.79
C VAL A 193 4.06 -31.27 32.89
N ARG A 194 5.27 -30.83 33.25
CA ARG A 194 6.04 -29.87 32.43
C ARG A 194 6.20 -30.34 30.97
N GLN A 195 6.59 -31.60 30.77
CA GLN A 195 6.86 -32.14 29.43
C GLN A 195 5.59 -32.19 28.58
N TYR A 196 4.51 -32.74 29.12
CA TYR A 196 3.27 -32.96 28.38
C TYR A 196 2.44 -31.68 28.23
N GLU A 197 2.52 -30.73 29.18
CA GLU A 197 2.00 -29.38 28.96
C GLU A 197 2.71 -28.69 27.78
N ALA A 198 4.05 -28.75 27.74
CA ALA A 198 4.81 -28.16 26.64
C ALA A 198 4.46 -28.82 25.29
N LEU A 199 4.35 -30.15 25.26
CA LEU A 199 3.98 -30.89 24.04
C LEU A 199 2.53 -30.61 23.60
N ALA A 200 1.59 -30.45 24.54
CA ALA A 200 0.21 -30.10 24.24
C ALA A 200 0.09 -28.65 23.72
N ALA A 201 0.95 -27.75 24.21
CA ALA A 201 0.96 -26.35 23.81
C ALA A 201 1.73 -26.08 22.51
N VAL A 202 2.62 -26.98 22.08
CA VAL A 202 3.42 -26.78 20.86
C VAL A 202 2.51 -26.77 19.63
N LYS A 203 2.57 -25.67 18.88
CA LYS A 203 1.88 -25.55 17.59
C LYS A 203 2.81 -26.12 16.52
N ILE A 204 2.39 -27.20 15.89
CA ILE A 204 3.12 -27.79 14.77
C ILE A 204 2.61 -27.10 13.50
N PRO A 205 3.48 -26.39 12.75
CA PRO A 205 3.07 -25.77 11.50
C PRO A 205 2.83 -26.84 10.43
N ASP A 206 1.92 -26.54 9.50
CA ASP A 206 1.77 -27.30 8.26
C ASP A 206 2.89 -26.89 7.31
N VAL A 207 4.02 -27.61 7.39
CA VAL A 207 5.25 -27.23 6.67
C VAL A 207 5.05 -27.24 5.15
N ALA A 208 4.20 -28.12 4.62
CA ALA A 208 3.91 -28.16 3.19
C ALA A 208 3.22 -26.88 2.73
N LYS A 209 2.15 -26.45 3.44
CA LYS A 209 1.47 -25.20 3.13
C LYS A 209 2.33 -23.96 3.36
N GLN A 210 3.16 -23.99 4.40
CA GLN A 210 4.11 -22.89 4.63
C GLN A 210 5.12 -22.78 3.50
N GLU A 211 5.59 -23.89 2.94
CA GLU A 211 6.51 -23.88 1.79
C GLU A 211 5.85 -23.33 0.53
N GLU A 212 4.60 -23.71 0.25
CA GLU A 212 3.81 -23.13 -0.86
C GLU A 212 3.68 -21.61 -0.72
N SER A 213 3.26 -21.13 0.46
CA SER A 213 3.15 -19.70 0.74
C SER A 213 4.50 -18.98 0.70
N LEU A 214 5.58 -19.64 1.15
CA LEU A 214 6.93 -19.09 1.12
C LEU A 214 7.43 -18.93 -0.33
N GLN A 215 7.05 -19.83 -1.23
CA GLN A 215 7.33 -19.71 -2.66
C GLN A 215 6.57 -18.54 -3.29
N VAL A 216 5.30 -18.33 -2.92
CA VAL A 216 4.53 -17.14 -3.32
C VAL A 216 5.22 -15.86 -2.82
N PHE A 217 5.59 -15.83 -1.54
CA PHE A 217 6.31 -14.72 -0.92
C PHE A 217 7.63 -14.40 -1.66
N LYS A 218 8.43 -15.43 -1.98
CA LYS A 218 9.67 -15.28 -2.75
C LYS A 218 9.43 -14.73 -4.15
N ASN A 219 8.41 -15.24 -4.84
CA ASN A 219 8.05 -14.76 -6.18
C ASN A 219 7.64 -13.28 -6.17
N GLN A 220 6.92 -12.82 -5.14
CA GLN A 220 6.61 -11.38 -4.97
C GLN A 220 7.88 -10.55 -4.78
N ILE A 221 8.78 -10.99 -3.89
CA ILE A 221 10.04 -10.27 -3.63
C ILE A 221 10.89 -10.20 -4.89
N ASP A 222 11.02 -11.29 -5.63
CA ASP A 222 11.85 -11.33 -6.84
C ASP A 222 11.30 -10.43 -7.93
N THR A 223 9.97 -10.33 -8.03
CA THR A 223 9.31 -9.47 -9.03
C THR A 223 9.46 -7.99 -8.70
N PHE A 224 9.24 -7.61 -7.43
CA PHE A 224 9.23 -6.19 -7.05
C PHE A 224 10.59 -5.67 -6.57
N GLY A 225 11.47 -6.57 -6.13
CA GLY A 225 12.82 -6.29 -5.70
C GLY A 225 13.86 -6.38 -6.81
N ASP A 226 13.43 -6.58 -8.06
CA ASP A 226 14.31 -6.64 -9.22
C ASP A 226 15.07 -5.32 -9.43
N GLU A 227 16.27 -5.45 -9.99
CA GLU A 227 17.13 -4.33 -10.33
C GLU A 227 16.93 -3.94 -11.79
N ALA A 228 16.09 -2.92 -11.99
CA ALA A 228 15.79 -2.37 -13.29
C ALA A 228 16.17 -0.88 -13.37
N GLU A 229 16.22 -0.35 -14.59
CA GLU A 229 16.44 1.08 -14.80
C GLU A 229 15.29 1.91 -14.20
N LEU A 230 15.69 3.03 -13.61
CA LEU A 230 14.78 3.99 -13.01
C LEU A 230 13.86 4.58 -14.08
N HIS A 231 12.55 4.49 -13.85
CA HIS A 231 11.54 5.08 -14.70
C HIS A 231 10.30 5.47 -13.90
N PHE A 232 9.37 6.17 -14.55
CA PHE A 232 8.14 6.65 -13.94
C PHE A 232 6.91 6.02 -14.59
N LYS A 233 5.89 5.79 -13.78
CA LYS A 233 4.51 5.51 -14.22
C LYS A 233 3.59 6.62 -13.70
N PRO A 234 3.47 7.73 -14.45
CA PRO A 234 2.58 8.83 -14.11
C PRO A 234 1.13 8.36 -14.08
N PHE A 235 0.27 8.96 -13.27
CA PHE A 235 -1.13 8.53 -13.21
C PHE A 235 -2.16 9.66 -13.06
N THR A 236 -1.77 10.88 -12.74
CA THR A 236 -2.71 12.02 -12.67
C THR A 236 -1.99 13.35 -12.80
N ILE A 237 -2.49 14.25 -13.64
CA ILE A 237 -2.07 15.66 -13.64
C ILE A 237 -2.83 16.38 -12.54
N LEU A 238 -2.11 16.86 -11.52
CA LEU A 238 -2.68 17.56 -10.37
C LEU A 238 -2.90 19.05 -10.66
N LYS A 239 -1.94 19.68 -11.36
CA LYS A 239 -1.93 21.12 -11.59
C LYS A 239 -1.08 21.48 -12.80
N VAL A 240 -1.56 22.44 -13.59
CA VAL A 240 -0.82 23.06 -14.69
C VAL A 240 -0.64 24.55 -14.38
N VAL A 241 0.60 25.03 -14.43
CA VAL A 241 0.96 26.44 -14.25
C VAL A 241 1.51 26.93 -15.58
N ASN A 242 0.91 27.97 -16.15
CA ASN A 242 1.37 28.53 -17.42
C ASN A 242 2.43 29.62 -17.22
N SER A 243 3.07 30.02 -18.30
CA SER A 243 4.08 31.10 -18.33
C SER A 243 3.53 32.47 -17.92
N SER A 244 2.23 32.71 -18.05
CA SER A 244 1.56 33.95 -17.61
C SER A 244 1.19 33.94 -16.12
N GLY A 245 1.41 32.83 -15.40
CA GLY A 245 1.04 32.65 -13.99
C GLY A 245 -0.43 32.25 -13.74
N ASN A 246 -1.21 31.99 -14.79
CA ASN A 246 -2.52 31.35 -14.65
C ASN A 246 -2.35 29.86 -14.37
N GLU A 247 -3.29 29.31 -13.62
CA GLU A 247 -3.21 27.93 -13.14
C GLU A 247 -4.52 27.18 -13.38
N ILE A 248 -4.38 25.90 -13.71
CA ILE A 248 -5.50 24.99 -13.94
C ILE A 248 -5.32 23.81 -13.00
N LEU A 249 -6.39 23.45 -12.31
CA LEU A 249 -6.52 22.18 -11.59
C LEU A 249 -7.45 21.28 -12.41
N PRO A 250 -6.94 20.32 -13.19
CA PRO A 250 -7.77 19.51 -14.08
C PRO A 250 -8.89 18.75 -13.36
N ASN A 251 -8.65 18.38 -12.10
CA ASN A 251 -9.59 17.66 -11.23
C ASN A 251 -10.20 16.40 -11.88
N SER A 252 -9.41 15.69 -12.68
CA SER A 252 -9.86 14.49 -13.40
C SER A 252 -8.78 13.41 -13.39
N ASN A 253 -9.17 12.20 -12.96
CA ASN A 253 -8.34 11.00 -13.07
C ASN A 253 -8.22 10.50 -14.52
N LEU A 254 -9.03 11.00 -15.47
CA LEU A 254 -8.87 10.70 -16.90
C LEU A 254 -7.66 11.40 -17.51
N THR A 255 -7.02 12.34 -16.81
CA THR A 255 -5.69 12.86 -17.21
C THR A 255 -4.63 11.76 -17.28
N TYR A 256 -4.91 10.56 -16.76
CA TYR A 256 -4.13 9.35 -16.95
C TYR A 256 -3.81 9.08 -18.43
N GLU A 257 -4.79 9.20 -19.33
CA GLU A 257 -4.60 8.97 -20.78
C GLU A 257 -3.56 9.89 -21.42
N LEU A 258 -3.32 11.06 -20.82
CA LEU A 258 -2.35 12.03 -21.33
C LEU A 258 -0.92 11.71 -20.89
N VAL A 259 -0.76 10.96 -19.81
CA VAL A 259 0.53 10.77 -19.12
C VAL A 259 0.98 9.32 -19.03
N ASN A 260 0.13 8.36 -19.38
CA ASN A 260 0.40 6.93 -19.29
C ASN A 260 -0.33 6.16 -20.41
N ASP A 261 0.39 5.22 -21.01
CA ASP A 261 -0.10 4.40 -22.12
C ASP A 261 -0.58 3.00 -21.66
N ASP A 262 -0.48 2.68 -20.37
CA ASP A 262 -0.93 1.39 -19.82
C ASP A 262 -2.47 1.31 -19.82
N VAL A 263 -2.99 0.10 -20.00
CA VAL A 263 -4.44 -0.16 -19.99
C VAL A 263 -5.05 0.17 -18.62
N PHE A 264 -6.21 0.82 -18.64
CA PHE A 264 -7.04 1.09 -17.47
C PHE A 264 -8.52 0.98 -17.87
N LEU A 265 -9.42 0.92 -16.88
CA LEU A 265 -10.87 0.92 -17.14
C LEU A 265 -11.47 2.29 -16.86
N HIS A 266 -12.35 2.75 -17.74
CA HIS A 266 -13.25 3.88 -17.52
C HIS A 266 -14.69 3.36 -17.59
N LEU A 267 -15.42 3.44 -16.48
CA LEU A 267 -16.71 2.76 -16.33
C LEU A 267 -17.74 3.70 -15.71
N GLU A 268 -18.94 3.73 -16.27
CA GLU A 268 -20.13 4.28 -15.61
C GLU A 268 -21.01 3.12 -15.09
N ILE A 269 -21.30 3.14 -13.80
CA ILE A 269 -21.99 2.08 -13.07
C ILE A 269 -23.35 2.59 -12.59
N THR A 270 -24.40 1.92 -13.05
CA THR A 270 -25.81 2.14 -12.69
C THR A 270 -26.37 0.85 -12.08
N ASP A 271 -27.53 0.92 -11.45
CA ASP A 271 -28.18 -0.28 -10.89
C ASP A 271 -28.46 -1.37 -11.94
N LEU A 272 -28.63 -0.98 -13.22
CA LEU A 272 -28.95 -1.91 -14.31
C LEU A 272 -27.73 -2.67 -14.86
N ASN A 273 -26.53 -2.08 -14.79
CA ASN A 273 -25.31 -2.66 -15.36
C ASN A 273 -24.25 -3.00 -14.30
N LYS A 274 -24.58 -2.85 -13.00
CA LYS A 274 -23.64 -3.01 -11.90
C LYS A 274 -22.92 -4.35 -11.89
N GLU A 275 -23.66 -5.45 -12.09
CA GLU A 275 -23.08 -6.79 -12.08
C GLU A 275 -22.09 -7.00 -13.23
N GLU A 276 -22.44 -6.56 -14.44
CA GLU A 276 -21.57 -6.59 -15.62
C GLU A 276 -20.29 -5.78 -15.38
N LYS A 277 -20.43 -4.52 -14.93
CA LYS A 277 -19.29 -3.63 -14.70
C LYS A 277 -18.39 -4.09 -13.57
N LEU A 278 -18.95 -4.69 -12.51
CA LEU A 278 -18.14 -5.35 -11.49
C LEU A 278 -17.37 -6.53 -12.10
N GLY A 279 -18.00 -7.34 -12.95
CA GLY A 279 -17.35 -8.44 -13.67
C GLY A 279 -16.14 -7.98 -14.51
N GLU A 280 -16.23 -6.83 -15.17
CA GLU A 280 -15.10 -6.22 -15.89
C GLU A 280 -13.95 -5.85 -14.96
N ILE A 281 -14.25 -5.25 -13.80
CA ILE A 281 -13.22 -4.87 -12.81
C ILE A 281 -12.55 -6.11 -12.21
N TYR A 282 -13.32 -7.15 -11.87
CA TYR A 282 -12.78 -8.42 -11.38
C TYR A 282 -11.89 -9.09 -12.42
N SER A 283 -12.32 -9.13 -13.69
CA SER A 283 -11.53 -9.71 -14.79
C SER A 283 -10.20 -8.97 -14.98
N PHE A 284 -10.21 -7.63 -14.89
CA PHE A 284 -9.00 -6.82 -14.95
C PHE A 284 -8.07 -7.07 -13.75
N PHE A 285 -8.63 -7.18 -12.55
CA PHE A 285 -7.89 -7.50 -11.34
C PHE A 285 -7.26 -8.90 -11.38
N GLU A 286 -7.99 -9.90 -11.87
CA GLU A 286 -7.49 -11.27 -12.04
C GLU A 286 -6.35 -11.34 -13.05
N LYS A 287 -6.47 -10.63 -14.18
CA LYS A 287 -5.39 -10.51 -15.16
C LYS A 287 -4.13 -9.92 -14.53
N LEU A 288 -4.25 -8.80 -13.81
CA LEU A 288 -3.12 -8.18 -13.12
C LEU A 288 -2.52 -9.09 -12.04
N THR A 289 -3.36 -9.87 -11.35
CA THR A 289 -2.91 -10.87 -10.37
C THR A 289 -2.10 -11.98 -11.04
N PHE A 290 -2.53 -12.45 -12.22
CA PHE A 290 -1.81 -13.43 -13.02
C PHE A 290 -0.48 -12.87 -13.54
N ASP A 291 -0.47 -11.60 -13.97
CA ASP A 291 0.73 -10.87 -14.40
C ASP A 291 1.66 -10.47 -13.22
N ASN A 292 1.35 -10.96 -12.00
CA ASN A 292 2.10 -10.75 -10.78
C ASN A 292 2.26 -9.29 -10.34
N GLU A 293 1.24 -8.46 -10.62
CA GLU A 293 1.18 -7.07 -10.19
C GLU A 293 0.63 -6.95 -8.76
N GLU A 294 0.75 -5.79 -8.11
CA GLU A 294 0.25 -5.62 -6.74
C GLU A 294 -1.29 -5.65 -6.65
N GLY A 295 -1.98 -5.12 -7.66
CA GLY A 295 -3.45 -5.05 -7.69
C GLY A 295 -3.96 -3.82 -8.45
N ILE A 296 -5.07 -3.25 -7.97
CA ILE A 296 -5.74 -2.11 -8.61
C ILE A 296 -6.02 -0.95 -7.66
N MET A 297 -6.24 0.22 -8.25
CA MET A 297 -6.70 1.44 -7.63
C MET A 297 -8.06 1.82 -8.21
N ILE A 298 -9.10 1.86 -7.38
CA ILE A 298 -10.45 2.26 -7.77
C ILE A 298 -10.63 3.73 -7.41
N LYS A 299 -10.85 4.58 -8.41
CA LYS A 299 -10.94 6.03 -8.26
C LYS A 299 -12.23 6.58 -8.89
N PRO A 300 -12.83 7.65 -8.36
CA PRO A 300 -13.81 8.44 -9.11
C PRO A 300 -13.16 9.09 -10.34
N VAL A 301 -13.91 9.31 -11.43
CA VAL A 301 -13.39 10.14 -12.56
C VAL A 301 -13.01 11.53 -12.07
N LYS A 302 -13.88 12.18 -11.30
CA LYS A 302 -13.56 13.46 -10.66
C LYS A 302 -12.57 13.25 -9.52
N ASN A 303 -11.34 13.74 -9.70
CA ASN A 303 -10.19 13.43 -8.84
C ASN A 303 -10.38 13.90 -7.38
N TYR A 304 -11.06 15.02 -7.18
CA TYR A 304 -11.47 15.54 -5.87
C TYR A 304 -12.97 15.77 -5.78
N ILE A 305 -13.55 15.07 -4.80
CA ILE A 305 -14.91 15.26 -4.33
C ILE A 305 -14.83 15.49 -2.82
N LYS A 306 -15.46 16.56 -2.36
CA LYS A 306 -15.43 16.96 -0.94
C LYS A 306 -15.91 15.80 -0.05
N ASN A 307 -15.18 15.55 1.04
CA ASN A 307 -15.44 14.50 2.03
C ASN A 307 -15.35 13.05 1.52
N LEU A 308 -14.83 12.81 0.31
CA LEU A 308 -14.59 11.46 -0.20
C LEU A 308 -13.10 11.14 -0.29
N PRO A 309 -12.70 9.87 -0.13
CA PRO A 309 -11.33 9.47 -0.31
C PRO A 309 -10.92 9.62 -1.79
N PRO A 310 -9.63 9.88 -2.06
CA PRO A 310 -9.11 9.98 -3.43
C PRO A 310 -9.29 8.68 -4.22
N CYS A 311 -9.13 7.54 -3.55
CA CYS A 311 -9.26 6.21 -4.13
C CYS A 311 -9.27 5.13 -3.04
N PHE A 312 -9.59 3.90 -3.45
CA PHE A 312 -9.32 2.67 -2.70
C PHE A 312 -8.27 1.84 -3.41
N LYS A 313 -7.33 1.28 -2.64
CA LYS A 313 -6.46 0.19 -3.12
C LYS A 313 -7.15 -1.15 -2.89
N VAL A 314 -7.02 -2.06 -3.86
CA VAL A 314 -7.37 -3.47 -3.73
C VAL A 314 -6.17 -4.28 -4.19
N ARG A 315 -5.52 -4.96 -3.25
CA ARG A 315 -4.31 -5.75 -3.48
C ARG A 315 -4.67 -7.23 -3.54
N ASN A 316 -4.00 -7.98 -4.41
CA ASN A 316 -4.24 -9.41 -4.51
C ASN A 316 -3.59 -10.18 -3.36
N ASN A 317 -4.06 -11.42 -3.16
CA ASN A 317 -3.63 -12.24 -2.03
C ASN A 317 -2.16 -12.69 -2.14
N ASN A 318 -1.60 -12.80 -3.35
CA ASN A 318 -0.17 -13.10 -3.52
C ASN A 318 0.66 -11.96 -2.94
N TYR A 319 0.35 -10.72 -3.30
CA TYR A 319 0.99 -9.54 -2.72
C TYR A 319 0.73 -9.42 -1.21
N LEU A 320 -0.51 -9.64 -0.76
CA LEU A 320 -0.84 -9.55 0.66
C LEU A 320 -0.10 -10.59 1.51
N THR A 321 0.32 -11.72 0.94
CA THR A 321 1.22 -12.68 1.61
C THR A 321 2.54 -12.01 2.00
N MET A 322 3.05 -11.09 1.18
CA MET A 322 4.24 -10.30 1.50
C MET A 322 4.01 -9.34 2.69
N ILE A 323 2.78 -8.85 2.86
CA ILE A 323 2.42 -7.87 3.90
C ILE A 323 2.02 -8.52 5.22
N TYR A 324 1.33 -9.66 5.16
CA TYR A 324 0.79 -10.36 6.33
C TYR A 324 1.64 -11.55 6.79
N GLY A 325 2.55 -12.04 5.93
CA GLY A 325 3.42 -13.20 6.16
C GLY A 325 2.88 -14.49 5.55
N VAL A 326 3.69 -15.55 5.55
CA VAL A 326 3.39 -16.82 4.87
C VAL A 326 2.14 -17.55 5.41
N ASN A 327 1.72 -17.24 6.63
CA ASN A 327 0.50 -17.82 7.21
C ASN A 327 -0.77 -17.06 6.78
N PHE A 328 -0.66 -16.04 5.93
CA PHE A 328 -1.80 -15.19 5.54
C PHE A 328 -3.03 -15.97 5.09
N HIS A 329 -2.83 -16.98 4.23
CA HIS A 329 -3.92 -17.83 3.76
C HIS A 329 -4.49 -18.75 4.83
N GLN A 330 -3.63 -19.31 5.70
CA GLN A 330 -4.06 -20.20 6.78
C GLN A 330 -4.84 -19.46 7.86
N ASP A 331 -4.40 -18.25 8.19
CA ASP A 331 -4.98 -17.39 9.22
C ASP A 331 -5.93 -16.34 8.61
N PHE A 332 -6.47 -16.58 7.41
CA PHE A 332 -7.22 -15.56 6.66
C PHE A 332 -8.43 -15.04 7.44
N ASP A 333 -9.22 -15.93 8.06
CA ASP A 333 -10.40 -15.56 8.87
C ASP A 333 -10.01 -14.62 10.02
N HIS A 334 -8.87 -14.87 10.66
CA HIS A 334 -8.33 -14.01 11.72
C HIS A 334 -8.07 -12.59 11.21
N TYR A 335 -7.42 -12.47 10.05
CA TYR A 335 -7.11 -11.18 9.46
C TYR A 335 -8.39 -10.49 8.96
N LEU A 336 -9.29 -11.22 8.32
CA LEU A 336 -10.58 -10.72 7.86
C LEU A 336 -11.41 -10.18 9.02
N GLU A 337 -11.47 -10.88 10.16
CA GLU A 337 -12.19 -10.41 11.35
C GLU A 337 -11.59 -9.14 11.93
N LYS A 338 -10.27 -9.12 12.16
CA LYS A 338 -9.58 -8.01 12.83
C LYS A 338 -9.46 -6.75 12.00
N ARG A 339 -9.53 -6.87 10.68
CA ARG A 339 -9.29 -5.73 9.79
C ARG A 339 -10.31 -4.61 9.98
N ASN A 340 -9.81 -3.39 10.17
CA ASN A 340 -10.63 -2.20 10.31
C ASN A 340 -9.97 -1.02 9.59
N VAL A 341 -10.59 -0.56 8.50
CA VAL A 341 -10.07 0.54 7.67
C VAL A 341 -10.61 1.92 8.08
N ARG A 342 -11.55 2.01 9.02
CA ARG A 342 -12.29 3.25 9.31
C ARG A 342 -11.36 4.45 9.58
N LYS A 343 -10.40 4.29 10.50
CA LYS A 343 -9.46 5.37 10.84
C LYS A 343 -8.53 5.72 9.67
N LYS A 344 -8.10 4.71 8.90
CA LYS A 344 -7.25 4.90 7.72
C LYS A 344 -8.00 5.67 6.61
N LEU A 345 -9.26 5.31 6.39
CA LEU A 345 -10.16 6.00 5.47
C LEU A 345 -10.40 7.45 5.90
N GLU A 346 -10.63 7.70 7.18
CA GLU A 346 -10.75 9.06 7.70
C GLU A 346 -9.49 9.90 7.45
N GLN A 347 -8.30 9.35 7.73
CA GLN A 347 -7.05 10.06 7.45
C GLN A 347 -6.78 10.23 5.95
N SER A 348 -7.19 9.28 5.11
CA SER A 348 -7.15 9.37 3.64
C SER A 348 -7.98 10.56 3.14
N ILE A 349 -9.22 10.70 3.61
CA ILE A 349 -10.12 11.82 3.28
C ILE A 349 -9.52 13.15 3.75
N ASN A 350 -9.09 13.22 5.01
CA ASN A 350 -8.55 14.45 5.60
C ASN A 350 -7.26 14.89 4.88
N GLY A 351 -6.34 13.96 4.65
CA GLY A 351 -5.10 14.21 3.91
C GLY A 351 -5.37 14.71 2.50
N TRP A 352 -6.38 14.14 1.82
CA TRP A 352 -6.75 14.57 0.48
C TRP A 352 -7.38 15.95 0.45
N GLU A 353 -8.25 16.28 1.41
CA GLU A 353 -8.81 17.62 1.52
C GLU A 353 -7.73 18.68 1.80
N ILE A 354 -6.74 18.36 2.65
CA ILE A 354 -5.61 19.25 2.90
C ILE A 354 -4.78 19.43 1.62
N ASN A 355 -4.45 18.34 0.93
CA ASN A 355 -3.70 18.36 -0.32
C ASN A 355 -4.36 19.26 -1.38
N GLN A 356 -5.68 19.14 -1.54
CA GLN A 356 -6.43 19.93 -2.51
C GLN A 356 -6.43 21.43 -2.17
N LYS A 357 -6.46 21.78 -0.88
CA LYS A 357 -6.25 23.17 -0.44
C LYS A 357 -4.82 23.64 -0.66
N MET A 358 -3.82 22.76 -0.57
CA MET A 358 -2.44 23.10 -0.91
C MET A 358 -2.35 23.43 -2.40
N LEU A 359 -2.82 22.54 -3.28
CA LEU A 359 -2.81 22.73 -4.74
C LEU A 359 -3.50 24.03 -5.20
N GLN A 360 -4.51 24.51 -4.46
CA GLN A 360 -5.18 25.78 -4.72
C GLN A 360 -4.33 27.01 -4.40
N VAL A 361 -3.27 26.90 -3.59
CA VAL A 361 -2.32 27.97 -3.35
C VAL A 361 -1.53 28.22 -4.65
N PRO A 362 -1.52 29.45 -5.19
CA PRO A 362 -0.79 29.74 -6.41
C PRO A 362 0.69 29.40 -6.26
N TYR A 363 1.27 28.79 -7.29
CA TYR A 363 2.66 28.34 -7.33
C TYR A 363 3.64 29.51 -7.16
N LYS A 364 3.28 30.68 -7.70
CA LYS A 364 4.04 31.93 -7.51
C LYS A 364 4.06 32.40 -6.06
N ASP A 365 3.04 32.04 -5.27
CA ASP A 365 2.87 32.47 -3.88
C ASP A 365 3.46 31.45 -2.87
N LEU A 366 4.17 30.41 -3.35
CA LEU A 366 4.87 29.43 -2.50
C LEU A 366 6.17 30.01 -1.94
N GLU A 367 6.03 31.04 -1.12
CA GLU A 367 7.13 31.74 -0.45
C GLU A 367 7.11 31.48 1.06
N GLU A 368 8.23 31.76 1.74
CA GLU A 368 8.41 31.46 3.18
C GLU A 368 7.39 32.16 4.08
N GLU A 369 6.87 33.32 3.65
CA GLU A 369 5.93 34.13 4.42
C GLU A 369 4.46 33.80 4.14
N ASN A 370 4.16 32.86 3.24
CA ASN A 370 2.78 32.47 2.98
C ASN A 370 2.22 31.64 4.16
N TYR A 371 1.55 32.31 5.10
CA TYR A 371 1.01 31.66 6.30
C TYR A 371 -0.05 30.58 6.00
N LEU A 372 -0.76 30.67 4.86
CA LEU A 372 -1.74 29.67 4.48
C LEU A 372 -1.07 28.33 4.15
N ILE A 373 -0.04 28.32 3.30
CA ILE A 373 0.67 27.06 2.96
C ILE A 373 1.36 26.46 4.19
N ARG A 374 1.91 27.31 5.08
CA ARG A 374 2.52 26.87 6.36
C ARG A 374 1.49 26.19 7.26
N LEU A 375 0.29 26.76 7.38
CA LEU A 375 -0.80 26.19 8.17
C LEU A 375 -1.29 24.87 7.57
N LEU A 376 -1.46 24.79 6.26
CA LEU A 376 -1.87 23.57 5.57
C LEU A 376 -0.85 22.46 5.74
N LEU A 377 0.44 22.78 5.60
CA LEU A 377 1.51 21.82 5.84
C LEU A 377 1.56 21.36 7.29
N LEU A 378 1.39 22.26 8.26
CA LEU A 378 1.30 21.87 9.67
C LEU A 378 0.15 20.89 9.91
N LYS A 379 -1.03 21.14 9.32
CA LYS A 379 -2.16 20.21 9.38
C LYS A 379 -1.81 18.87 8.76
N ARG A 380 -1.12 18.84 7.61
CA ARG A 380 -0.71 17.60 6.96
C ARG A 380 0.33 16.82 7.78
N ILE A 381 1.30 17.51 8.39
CA ILE A 381 2.29 16.89 9.29
C ILE A 381 1.57 16.23 10.48
N ASN A 382 0.61 16.92 11.11
CA ASN A 382 -0.17 16.34 12.20
C ASN A 382 -0.98 15.12 11.76
N ASN A 383 -1.56 15.18 10.56
CA ASN A 383 -2.28 14.05 9.95
C ASN A 383 -1.32 12.88 9.63
N GLU A 384 -0.09 13.13 9.17
CA GLU A 384 0.97 12.12 8.99
C GLU A 384 1.33 11.43 10.31
N GLU A 385 1.45 12.17 11.42
CA GLU A 385 1.71 11.59 12.75
C GLU A 385 0.59 10.67 13.22
N ILE A 386 -0.68 11.01 12.94
CA ILE A 386 -1.82 10.12 13.24
C ILE A 386 -1.75 8.87 12.37
N GLU A 387 -1.45 9.01 11.08
CA GLU A 387 -1.32 7.89 10.14
C GLU A 387 -0.29 6.84 10.59
N LYS A 388 0.82 7.27 11.22
CA LYS A 388 1.87 6.39 11.76
C LYS A 388 1.39 5.48 12.90
N THR A 389 0.29 5.84 13.57
CA THR A 389 -0.28 5.05 14.68
C THR A 389 -1.27 3.98 14.21
N LEU A 390 -1.61 3.97 12.92
CA LEU A 390 -2.57 3.04 12.34
C LEU A 390 -1.89 1.71 11.99
N ASP A 391 -2.68 0.69 11.66
CA ASP A 391 -2.16 -0.60 11.19
C ASP A 391 -1.27 -0.37 9.95
N PRO A 392 0.04 -0.69 10.02
CA PRO A 392 1.00 -0.41 8.95
C PRO A 392 0.74 -1.24 7.68
N ARG A 393 -0.10 -2.28 7.77
CA ARG A 393 -0.46 -3.15 6.65
C ARG A 393 -1.54 -2.54 5.75
N LEU A 394 -2.17 -1.42 6.16
CA LEU A 394 -3.25 -0.74 5.42
C LEU A 394 -2.73 0.26 4.38
#